data_AF-A0A124IPB9-F1
#
_entry.id   AF-A0A124IPB9-F1
#
_cell.length_a   1.000
_cell.length_b   1.000
_cell.length_c   1.000
_cell.angle_alpha   90.00
_cell.angle_beta   90.00
_cell.angle_gamma   90.00
#
_symmetry.space_group_name_H-M   'P 1'
#
loop_
_entity.id
_entity.type
_entity.pdbx_description
1 polymer ?
#
loop_
_entity_poly.entity_id
_entity_poly.type
_entity_poly.pdbx_seq_one_letter_code
_entity_poly.pdbx_strand_id
1 'polypeptide(L)'
;MNFANRPVFWVVKIIIIALVVCVLGLTSLVSDQAENDRDILSTSMLSENGPSISEEILNLNSLEKTFLSSDFYRKERMLPLTVTKDLKYFLAYKISNKSMAKDNELVLIGMPRQLIDLYLVDLSENKATYLGKTEFIINQAWSEDGQHLALVSHKSVKILDLAKRSLAEVPMQHETDIYNTNWGLDNRTLYLHRDTTPNYYAYDTYSKQMVKVRGRFQEGDVVYRGKASGGILTSKGERVGIANGLYYGEAPEKQLFTGEVTIHDINDGRILVSYDIDNPEGGARFTLAEYDLKTGASRVLYNEGNLHTKWKIFKASYLKTTGDIIFTTFKLSDISVKYSLVRIEPNGKETVTEVPSPLYTVTPGENFLHFAVFKDGESCIMNTADFKFSDPGLQQADQKSEIRDLMLHVLYIYGSETPKLDEFKQFFINTYDPIPQEALENILLEVEGPKYWQFIRQEIGKNVTMTLKLKDANRASVILNGDYFRGPHELVKISGKWYVTGFSTWPESKARNDVYRACTRFIDNQIKTGKAEADFNRKRDQDDYVVRTTALLNKMRTQSSKIEVGEIELWAMSDPHRAVNPDAKEARVKIIVTLNDGSTEKLQGYFSRGDSGGTWVFKGLGKLSTGLFPK
;
A
#
# COMPACT_ATOMS: atom_id res chain seq x y z
N MET A 1 -7.38 51.68 62.84
CA MET A 1 -7.93 50.42 63.38
C MET A 1 -7.74 49.31 62.35
N ASN A 2 -7.00 48.28 62.73
CA ASN A 2 -6.60 47.15 61.91
C ASN A 2 -7.79 46.31 61.43
N PHE A 3 -7.99 46.21 60.12
CA PHE A 3 -8.93 45.26 59.49
C PHE A 3 -8.26 43.94 59.08
N ALA A 4 -7.05 43.64 59.58
CA ALA A 4 -6.23 42.52 59.12
C ALA A 4 -6.55 41.14 59.73
N ASN A 5 -7.50 40.99 60.66
CA ASN A 5 -7.77 39.69 61.30
C ASN A 5 -9.27 39.32 61.29
N ARG A 6 -9.79 38.90 60.13
CA ARG A 6 -11.03 38.09 60.07
C ARG A 6 -10.82 36.86 59.16
N PRO A 7 -11.24 35.65 59.58
CA PRO A 7 -10.99 34.40 58.88
C PRO A 7 -11.66 34.29 57.51
N VAL A 8 -12.62 35.18 57.20
CA VAL A 8 -13.32 35.20 55.90
C VAL A 8 -12.46 35.81 54.78
N PHE A 9 -11.52 36.71 55.08
CA PHE A 9 -10.65 37.31 54.05
C PHE A 9 -9.45 36.43 53.66
N TRP A 10 -9.05 35.49 54.52
CA TRP A 10 -8.02 34.50 54.21
C TRP A 10 -8.52 33.47 53.19
N VAL A 11 -9.79 33.05 53.31
CA VAL A 11 -10.42 32.13 52.35
C VAL A 11 -10.61 32.79 50.98
N VAL A 12 -10.99 34.08 50.93
CA VAL A 12 -11.14 34.81 49.65
C VAL A 12 -9.78 35.11 48.99
N LYS A 13 -8.71 35.40 49.76
CA LYS A 13 -7.36 35.51 49.18
C LYS A 13 -6.81 34.18 48.67
N ILE A 14 -7.09 33.07 49.34
CA ILE A 14 -6.70 31.73 48.86
C ILE A 14 -7.49 31.35 47.61
N ILE A 15 -8.78 31.70 47.52
CA ILE A 15 -9.58 31.44 46.31
C ILE A 15 -9.15 32.31 45.13
N ILE A 16 -8.80 33.59 45.35
CA ILE A 16 -8.32 34.48 44.27
C ILE A 16 -6.89 34.09 43.82
N ILE A 17 -6.01 33.68 44.74
CA ILE A 17 -4.67 33.17 44.37
C ILE A 17 -4.80 31.80 43.69
N ALA A 18 -5.71 30.93 44.11
CA ALA A 18 -5.99 29.67 43.42
C ALA A 18 -6.60 29.89 42.03
N LEU A 19 -7.46 30.89 41.84
CA LEU A 19 -8.00 31.24 40.52
C LEU A 19 -6.96 31.90 39.62
N VAL A 20 -6.08 32.75 40.14
CA VAL A 20 -5.00 33.36 39.35
C VAL A 20 -3.88 32.36 39.04
N VAL A 21 -3.58 31.41 39.93
CA VAL A 21 -2.64 30.29 39.67
C VAL A 21 -3.26 29.25 38.74
N CYS A 22 -4.58 29.00 38.80
CA CYS A 22 -5.27 28.18 37.81
C CYS A 22 -5.33 28.87 36.45
N VAL A 23 -5.56 30.19 36.38
CA VAL A 23 -5.62 30.94 35.11
C VAL A 23 -4.24 31.16 34.49
N LEU A 24 -3.19 31.38 35.29
CA LEU A 24 -1.81 31.40 34.79
C LEU A 24 -1.27 30.00 34.48
N GLY A 25 -1.74 28.96 35.19
CA GLY A 25 -1.50 27.56 34.83
C GLY A 25 -2.22 27.16 33.53
N LEU A 26 -3.39 27.72 33.25
CA LEU A 26 -4.17 27.49 32.03
C LEU A 26 -3.60 28.24 30.81
N THR A 27 -2.93 29.39 30.98
CA THR A 27 -2.26 30.07 29.85
C THR A 27 -0.86 29.54 29.56
N SER A 28 -0.20 28.87 30.51
CA SER A 28 0.98 28.04 30.21
C SER A 28 0.64 26.66 29.64
N LEU A 29 -0.62 26.20 29.79
CA LEU A 29 -1.09 24.92 29.22
C LEU A 29 -1.52 24.98 27.74
N VAL A 30 -1.48 26.15 27.10
CA VAL A 30 -1.85 26.31 25.67
C VAL A 30 -0.61 26.41 24.76
N SER A 31 0.61 26.24 25.30
CA SER A 31 1.86 26.20 24.51
C SER A 31 2.58 24.84 24.51
N ASP A 32 2.16 23.87 25.32
CA ASP A 32 2.82 22.55 25.43
C ASP A 32 1.90 21.37 25.02
N GLN A 33 0.81 21.66 24.31
CA GLN A 33 -0.11 20.65 23.77
C GLN A 33 0.39 20.03 22.46
N ALA A 34 1.69 19.68 22.41
CA ALA A 34 2.34 18.96 21.32
C ALA A 34 3.21 17.78 21.78
N GLU A 35 3.27 17.45 23.08
CA GLU A 35 4.29 16.50 23.57
C GLU A 35 3.83 15.34 24.47
N ASN A 36 2.53 15.12 24.73
CA ASN A 36 2.09 13.97 25.51
C ASN A 36 0.84 13.28 24.96
N ASP A 37 1.07 12.43 23.96
CA ASP A 37 0.31 11.19 23.71
C ASP A 37 1.28 9.98 23.65
N ARG A 38 2.39 10.06 24.39
CA ARG A 38 3.34 8.96 24.60
C ARG A 38 2.95 8.15 25.84
N ASP A 39 1.78 7.55 25.83
CA ASP A 39 1.42 6.54 26.83
C ASP A 39 0.53 5.48 26.18
N ILE A 40 1.19 4.57 25.43
CA ILE A 40 1.05 3.11 25.42
C ILE A 40 2.33 2.61 24.70
N LEU A 41 3.48 2.66 25.38
CA LEU A 41 4.67 1.92 24.97
C LEU A 41 5.06 1.01 26.14
N SER A 42 4.82 -0.29 25.99
CA SER A 42 5.29 -1.29 26.93
C SER A 42 6.82 -1.30 26.96
N THR A 43 7.43 -0.70 27.99
CA THR A 43 8.86 -0.79 28.25
C THR A 43 9.20 -2.14 28.88
N SER A 44 9.18 -3.21 28.10
CA SER A 44 10.02 -4.36 28.39
C SER A 44 11.38 -4.11 27.73
N MET A 45 12.33 -3.61 28.52
CA MET A 45 13.73 -3.51 28.12
C MET A 45 14.23 -4.94 27.81
N LEU A 46 14.54 -5.22 26.54
CA LEU A 46 15.39 -6.35 26.19
C LEU A 46 16.73 -6.17 26.92
N SER A 47 17.31 -7.24 27.47
CA SER A 47 18.54 -7.15 28.27
C SER A 47 19.63 -6.34 27.55
N GLU A 48 20.34 -5.48 28.27
CA GLU A 48 21.38 -4.55 27.78
C GLU A 48 22.55 -5.21 27.01
N ASN A 49 22.59 -6.55 26.96
CA ASN A 49 23.46 -7.25 26.03
C ASN A 49 22.85 -7.19 24.62
N GLY A 50 23.19 -6.12 23.89
CA GLY A 50 23.02 -6.08 22.44
C GLY A 50 23.66 -7.30 21.78
N PRO A 51 23.23 -7.68 20.56
CA PRO A 51 23.81 -8.82 19.85
C PRO A 51 25.34 -8.63 19.77
N SER A 52 26.10 -9.66 20.13
CA SER A 52 27.56 -9.65 20.00
C SER A 52 27.90 -9.52 18.53
N ILE A 53 28.68 -8.50 18.16
CA ILE A 53 29.19 -8.33 16.80
C ILE A 53 29.96 -9.61 16.43
N SER A 54 29.49 -10.32 15.40
CA SER A 54 30.11 -11.59 14.98
C SER A 54 31.45 -11.35 14.31
N GLU A 55 32.37 -12.31 14.42
CA GLU A 55 33.63 -12.26 13.67
C GLU A 55 33.39 -12.22 12.15
N GLU A 56 32.32 -12.88 11.69
CA GLU A 56 31.87 -12.87 10.30
C GLU A 56 31.56 -11.45 9.80
N ILE A 57 30.80 -10.65 10.55
CA ILE A 57 30.44 -9.29 10.10
C ILE A 57 31.64 -8.35 10.09
N LEU A 58 32.59 -8.52 11.03
CA LEU A 58 33.85 -7.77 11.03
C LEU A 58 34.71 -8.12 9.81
N ASN A 59 34.77 -9.40 9.44
CA ASN A 59 35.48 -9.87 8.26
C ASN A 59 34.85 -9.32 6.97
N LEU A 60 33.51 -9.33 6.87
CA LEU A 60 32.78 -8.74 5.75
C LEU A 60 33.02 -7.23 5.65
N ASN A 61 33.02 -6.50 6.77
CA ASN A 61 33.33 -5.07 6.79
C ASN A 61 34.73 -4.77 6.26
N SER A 62 35.74 -5.55 6.69
CA SER A 62 37.11 -5.41 6.21
C SER A 62 37.25 -5.73 4.72
N LEU A 63 36.59 -6.81 4.26
CA LEU A 63 36.61 -7.22 2.87
C LEU A 63 35.91 -6.20 1.97
N GLU A 64 34.77 -5.65 2.40
CA GLU A 64 34.08 -4.58 1.68
C GLU A 64 34.95 -3.33 1.55
N LYS A 65 35.65 -2.91 2.61
CA LYS A 65 36.61 -1.78 2.51
C LYS A 65 37.67 -2.00 1.43
N THR A 66 38.13 -3.24 1.27
CA THR A 66 39.04 -3.62 0.18
C THR A 66 38.37 -3.44 -1.19
N PHE A 67 37.13 -3.92 -1.37
CA PHE A 67 36.34 -3.67 -2.57
C PHE A 67 36.18 -2.17 -2.88
N LEU A 68 35.85 -1.35 -1.88
CA LEU A 68 35.65 0.11 -2.01
C LEU A 68 36.95 0.85 -2.34
N SER A 69 38.10 0.27 -2.04
CA SER A 69 39.40 0.80 -2.45
C SER A 69 39.82 0.43 -3.88
N SER A 70 39.15 -0.56 -4.48
CA SER A 70 39.48 -1.07 -5.81
C SER A 70 38.98 -0.17 -6.94
N ASP A 71 39.51 -0.41 -8.15
CA ASP A 71 39.05 0.26 -9.36
C ASP A 71 37.59 -0.11 -9.72
N PHE A 72 37.07 -1.26 -9.27
CA PHE A 72 35.68 -1.64 -9.49
C PHE A 72 34.70 -0.65 -8.86
N TYR A 73 35.00 -0.16 -7.66
CA TYR A 73 34.20 0.90 -7.05
C TYR A 73 34.60 2.28 -7.58
N ARG A 74 35.90 2.62 -7.53
CA ARG A 74 36.36 4.00 -7.74
C ARG A 74 36.25 4.48 -9.19
N LYS A 75 36.52 3.61 -10.16
CA LYS A 75 36.47 3.93 -11.60
C LYS A 75 35.20 3.40 -12.23
N GLU A 76 34.90 2.14 -11.98
CA GLU A 76 33.80 1.43 -12.64
C GLU A 76 32.43 1.68 -11.98
N ARG A 77 32.40 2.31 -10.80
CA ARG A 77 31.18 2.66 -10.05
C ARG A 77 30.30 1.43 -9.73
N MET A 78 30.92 0.28 -9.51
CA MET A 78 30.23 -0.93 -9.03
C MET A 78 29.98 -0.84 -7.54
N LEU A 79 28.82 -1.32 -7.10
CA LEU A 79 28.45 -1.44 -5.68
C LEU A 79 28.39 -2.91 -5.28
N PRO A 80 28.91 -3.29 -4.10
CA PRO A 80 28.81 -4.66 -3.61
C PRO A 80 27.37 -4.95 -3.16
N LEU A 81 26.82 -6.08 -3.60
CA LEU A 81 25.49 -6.56 -3.21
C LEU A 81 25.58 -7.65 -2.13
N THR A 82 26.44 -8.65 -2.36
CA THR A 82 26.69 -9.76 -1.43
C THR A 82 28.07 -10.36 -1.72
N VAL A 83 28.55 -11.22 -0.83
CA VAL A 83 29.77 -12.00 -1.00
C VAL A 83 29.38 -13.47 -1.02
N THR A 84 30.07 -14.29 -1.81
CA THR A 84 29.89 -15.75 -1.78
C THR A 84 30.21 -16.30 -0.39
N LYS A 85 29.59 -17.42 0.00
CA LYS A 85 29.80 -18.04 1.33
C LYS A 85 31.28 -18.42 1.60
N ASP A 86 32.05 -18.68 0.54
CA ASP A 86 33.49 -18.95 0.64
C ASP A 86 34.36 -17.67 0.67
N LEU A 87 33.72 -16.49 0.69
CA LEU A 87 34.32 -15.15 0.74
C LEU A 87 35.24 -14.79 -0.44
N LYS A 88 35.21 -15.56 -1.53
CA LYS A 88 36.10 -15.36 -2.68
C LYS A 88 35.61 -14.30 -3.66
N TYR A 89 34.30 -14.26 -3.90
CA TYR A 89 33.74 -13.39 -4.94
C TYR A 89 32.75 -12.42 -4.34
N PHE A 90 32.81 -11.18 -4.83
CA PHE A 90 31.73 -10.23 -4.67
C PHE A 90 30.73 -10.44 -5.79
N LEU A 91 29.44 -10.51 -5.44
CA LEU A 91 28.41 -10.13 -6.37
C LEU A 91 28.24 -8.62 -6.26
N ALA A 92 28.46 -7.91 -7.37
CA ALA A 92 28.39 -6.46 -7.45
C ALA A 92 27.47 -6.03 -8.60
N TYR A 93 27.08 -4.76 -8.61
CA TYR A 93 26.21 -4.23 -9.64
C TYR A 93 26.51 -2.78 -10.00
N LYS A 94 26.05 -2.38 -11.19
CA LYS A 94 25.96 -0.99 -11.62
C LYS A 94 24.51 -0.62 -11.88
N ILE A 95 24.14 0.64 -11.65
CA ILE A 95 22.88 1.17 -12.16
C ILE A 95 22.94 1.16 -13.68
N SER A 96 21.91 0.59 -14.32
CA SER A 96 21.84 0.54 -15.78
C SER A 96 21.41 1.89 -16.35
N ASN A 97 21.93 2.26 -17.51
CA ASN A 97 21.53 3.49 -18.21
C ASN A 97 20.14 3.39 -18.86
N LYS A 98 19.45 2.24 -18.73
CA LYS A 98 18.13 2.03 -19.32
C LYS A 98 17.05 2.59 -18.40
N SER A 99 16.25 3.50 -18.96
CA SER A 99 15.15 4.18 -18.29
C SER A 99 13.98 3.26 -17.92
N MET A 100 13.47 3.42 -16.70
CA MET A 100 12.23 2.86 -16.15
C MET A 100 11.21 3.95 -15.78
N ALA A 101 11.48 5.22 -16.12
CA ALA A 101 10.62 6.36 -15.73
C ALA A 101 9.13 6.19 -16.10
N LYS A 102 8.83 5.61 -17.27
CA LYS A 102 7.44 5.34 -17.68
C LYS A 102 6.73 4.32 -16.77
N ASP A 103 7.45 3.31 -16.29
CA ASP A 103 6.89 2.34 -15.34
C ASP A 103 6.77 2.97 -13.94
N ASN A 104 7.72 3.83 -13.56
CA ASN A 104 7.71 4.56 -12.30
C ASN A 104 6.63 5.65 -12.22
N GLU A 105 6.20 6.21 -13.36
CA GLU A 105 5.05 7.12 -13.44
C GLU A 105 3.77 6.45 -12.92
N LEU A 106 3.66 5.13 -13.07
CA LEU A 106 2.51 4.35 -12.61
C LEU A 106 2.57 4.03 -11.11
N VAL A 107 3.64 4.41 -10.41
CA VAL A 107 3.80 4.21 -8.97
C VAL A 107 3.45 5.52 -8.25
N LEU A 108 2.33 5.50 -7.51
CA LEU A 108 1.89 6.62 -6.69
C LEU A 108 2.54 6.55 -5.32
N ILE A 109 2.37 5.42 -4.63
CA ILE A 109 2.97 5.12 -3.34
C ILE A 109 3.67 3.77 -3.44
N GLY A 110 4.94 3.70 -3.04
CA GLY A 110 5.65 2.43 -2.87
C GLY A 110 6.92 2.31 -3.71
N MET A 111 7.06 1.17 -4.38
CA MET A 111 8.35 0.65 -4.82
C MET A 111 8.71 1.09 -6.24
N PRO A 112 9.72 1.97 -6.45
CA PRO A 112 10.20 2.27 -7.80
C PRO A 112 10.88 1.06 -8.43
N ARG A 113 10.90 1.04 -9.76
CA ARG A 113 11.63 0.07 -10.58
C ARG A 113 12.89 0.74 -11.11
N GLN A 114 14.01 0.06 -10.95
CA GLN A 114 15.30 0.50 -11.46
C GLN A 114 16.05 -0.73 -11.97
N LEU A 115 16.71 -0.62 -13.13
CA LEU A 115 17.49 -1.72 -13.69
C LEU A 115 18.94 -1.65 -13.24
N ILE A 116 19.52 -2.83 -12.99
CA ILE A 116 20.91 -2.99 -12.63
C ILE A 116 21.59 -4.04 -13.52
N ASP A 117 22.88 -3.83 -13.76
CA ASP A 117 23.79 -4.76 -14.42
C ASP A 117 24.59 -5.51 -13.36
N LEU A 118 24.50 -6.84 -13.32
CA LEU A 118 25.14 -7.69 -12.32
C LEU A 118 26.50 -8.23 -12.78
N TYR A 119 27.44 -8.31 -11.84
CA TYR A 119 28.80 -8.76 -12.06
C TYR A 119 29.28 -9.67 -10.92
N LEU A 120 29.97 -10.76 -11.27
CA LEU A 120 30.80 -11.51 -10.33
C LEU A 120 32.22 -10.94 -10.36
N VAL A 121 32.69 -10.44 -9.23
CA VAL A 121 33.98 -9.76 -9.08
C VAL A 121 34.92 -10.60 -8.22
N ASP A 122 36.08 -10.90 -8.78
CA ASP A 122 37.22 -11.48 -8.10
C ASP A 122 38.27 -10.39 -7.87
N LEU A 123 38.46 -10.01 -6.60
CA LEU A 123 39.45 -9.00 -6.23
C LEU A 123 40.88 -9.50 -6.38
N SER A 124 41.12 -10.81 -6.23
CA SER A 124 42.46 -11.40 -6.31
C SER A 124 42.97 -11.45 -7.75
N GLU A 125 42.08 -11.72 -8.70
CA GLU A 125 42.38 -11.71 -10.14
C GLU A 125 42.16 -10.34 -10.79
N ASN A 126 41.65 -9.35 -10.03
CA ASN A 126 41.21 -8.06 -10.54
C ASN A 126 40.30 -8.21 -11.78
N LYS A 127 39.30 -9.10 -11.69
CA LYS A 127 38.43 -9.48 -12.80
C LYS A 127 36.96 -9.39 -12.44
N ALA A 128 36.16 -8.82 -13.34
CA ALA A 128 34.70 -8.83 -13.26
C ALA A 128 34.09 -9.60 -14.43
N THR A 129 33.13 -10.47 -14.16
CA THR A 129 32.36 -11.21 -15.17
C THR A 129 30.91 -10.73 -15.13
N TYR A 130 30.42 -10.17 -16.25
CA TYR A 130 29.02 -9.79 -16.36
C TYR A 130 28.10 -11.01 -16.33
N LEU A 131 27.09 -10.99 -15.45
CA LEU A 131 26.16 -12.09 -15.24
C LEU A 131 24.79 -11.86 -15.89
N GLY A 132 24.43 -10.61 -16.14
CA GLY A 132 23.14 -10.25 -16.73
C GLY A 132 22.52 -9.00 -16.14
N LYS A 133 21.29 -8.73 -16.59
CA LYS A 133 20.45 -7.61 -16.12
C LYS A 133 19.34 -8.10 -15.22
N THR A 134 18.98 -7.28 -14.23
CA THR A 134 17.83 -7.48 -13.37
C THR A 134 17.28 -6.16 -12.84
N GLU A 135 16.10 -6.19 -12.22
CA GLU A 135 15.62 -5.06 -11.43
C GLU A 135 16.39 -4.95 -10.11
N PHE A 136 16.35 -3.77 -9.50
CA PHE A 136 17.00 -3.44 -8.23
C PHE A 136 16.66 -4.48 -7.16
N ILE A 137 17.71 -4.99 -6.52
CA ILE A 137 17.60 -6.08 -5.56
C ILE A 137 17.32 -5.53 -4.18
N ILE A 138 16.15 -5.89 -3.66
CA ILE A 138 15.67 -5.49 -2.34
C ILE A 138 15.91 -6.58 -1.29
N ASN A 139 16.13 -7.83 -1.71
CA ASN A 139 16.49 -8.92 -0.81
C ASN A 139 17.27 -10.01 -1.56
N GLN A 140 18.06 -10.78 -0.84
CA GLN A 140 18.90 -11.84 -1.38
C GLN A 140 19.05 -12.98 -0.36
N ALA A 141 19.03 -14.21 -0.85
CA ALA A 141 19.19 -15.40 -0.01
C ALA A 141 20.09 -16.43 -0.68
N TRP A 142 21.20 -16.76 -0.01
CA TRP A 142 22.06 -17.88 -0.40
C TRP A 142 21.41 -19.21 -0.01
N SER A 143 21.55 -20.23 -0.86
CA SER A 143 21.32 -21.61 -0.45
C SER A 143 22.30 -22.01 0.65
N GLU A 144 21.97 -23.01 1.45
CA GLU A 144 22.83 -23.46 2.55
C GLU A 144 24.21 -23.93 2.07
N ASP A 145 24.24 -24.62 0.93
CA ASP A 145 25.47 -25.05 0.27
C ASP A 145 26.27 -23.92 -0.44
N GLY A 146 25.71 -22.71 -0.51
CA GLY A 146 26.31 -21.56 -1.16
C GLY A 146 26.40 -21.64 -2.70
N GLN A 147 25.78 -22.64 -3.34
CA GLN A 147 25.86 -22.82 -4.81
C GLN A 147 24.86 -21.95 -5.58
N HIS A 148 23.77 -21.55 -4.93
CA HIS A 148 22.70 -20.77 -5.52
C HIS A 148 22.43 -19.50 -4.72
N LEU A 149 22.15 -18.41 -5.42
CA LEU A 149 21.68 -17.17 -4.81
C LEU A 149 20.35 -16.77 -5.42
N ALA A 150 19.34 -16.63 -4.58
CA ALA A 150 18.09 -15.98 -4.96
C ALA A 150 18.24 -14.47 -4.83
N LEU A 151 17.83 -13.76 -5.88
CA LEU A 151 17.88 -12.31 -6.02
C LEU A 151 16.45 -11.82 -6.17
N VAL A 152 15.96 -11.11 -5.15
CA VAL A 152 14.59 -10.62 -5.08
C VAL A 152 14.55 -9.15 -5.45
N SER A 153 13.78 -8.85 -6.49
CA SER A 153 13.26 -7.52 -6.77
C SER A 153 11.79 -7.44 -6.37
N HIS A 154 11.19 -6.26 -6.43
CA HIS A 154 9.77 -6.08 -6.15
C HIS A 154 8.86 -6.95 -7.03
N LYS A 155 9.21 -7.16 -8.31
CA LYS A 155 8.35 -7.85 -9.30
C LYS A 155 8.84 -9.21 -9.78
N SER A 156 10.10 -9.55 -9.51
CA SER A 156 10.72 -10.78 -10.02
C SER A 156 11.71 -11.39 -9.03
N VAL A 157 11.86 -12.71 -9.10
CA VAL A 157 12.96 -13.42 -8.45
C VAL A 157 13.82 -14.07 -9.52
N LYS A 158 15.14 -13.86 -9.41
CA LYS A 158 16.12 -14.55 -10.24
C LYS A 158 17.02 -15.41 -9.38
N ILE A 159 17.48 -16.52 -9.94
CA ILE A 159 18.40 -17.46 -9.29
C ILE A 159 19.71 -17.42 -10.07
N LEU A 160 20.79 -17.09 -9.38
CA LEU A 160 22.15 -17.24 -9.86
C LEU A 160 22.64 -18.63 -9.48
N ASP A 161 22.97 -19.43 -10.48
CA ASP A 161 23.76 -20.66 -10.34
C ASP A 161 25.24 -20.27 -10.47
N LEU A 162 25.99 -20.34 -9.37
CA LEU A 162 27.39 -19.93 -9.34
C LEU A 162 28.28 -20.81 -10.21
N ALA A 163 28.04 -22.13 -10.23
CA ALA A 163 28.84 -23.08 -10.99
C ALA A 163 28.70 -22.83 -12.50
N LYS A 164 27.47 -22.56 -12.96
CA LYS A 164 27.18 -22.26 -14.37
C LYS A 164 27.37 -20.78 -14.72
N ARG A 165 27.53 -19.91 -13.72
CA ARG A 165 27.55 -18.44 -13.86
C ARG A 165 26.35 -17.92 -14.66
N SER A 166 25.18 -18.50 -14.41
CA SER A 166 23.97 -18.24 -15.18
C SER A 166 22.86 -17.71 -14.30
N LEU A 167 22.12 -16.74 -14.82
CA LEU A 167 20.95 -16.15 -14.17
C LEU A 167 19.68 -16.68 -14.82
N ALA A 168 18.78 -17.26 -14.02
CA ALA A 168 17.48 -17.75 -14.48
C ALA A 168 16.35 -17.08 -13.69
N GLU A 169 15.28 -16.68 -14.39
CA GLU A 169 14.10 -16.09 -13.76
C GLU A 169 13.12 -17.18 -13.30
N VAL A 170 12.55 -17.00 -12.12
CA VAL A 170 11.49 -17.88 -11.61
C VAL A 170 10.19 -17.58 -12.37
N PRO A 171 9.57 -18.57 -13.04
CA PRO A 171 8.40 -18.34 -13.89
C PRO A 171 7.14 -18.12 -13.06
N MET A 172 6.91 -16.87 -12.65
CA MET A 172 5.70 -16.49 -11.94
C MET A 172 4.50 -16.42 -12.88
N GLN A 173 3.38 -17.06 -12.51
CA GLN A 173 2.15 -17.06 -13.32
C GLN A 173 1.43 -15.71 -13.31
N HIS A 174 1.64 -14.93 -12.25
CA HIS A 174 1.04 -13.62 -12.06
C HIS A 174 2.09 -12.66 -11.53
N GLU A 175 2.03 -11.41 -11.98
CA GLU A 175 2.83 -10.33 -11.39
C GLU A 175 2.36 -10.13 -9.94
N THR A 176 3.28 -10.28 -9.00
CA THR A 176 2.99 -10.13 -7.57
C THR A 176 4.12 -9.40 -6.89
N ASP A 177 3.77 -8.58 -5.90
CA ASP A 177 4.75 -7.87 -5.07
C ASP A 177 5.44 -8.89 -4.16
N ILE A 178 6.70 -9.20 -4.47
CA ILE A 178 7.55 -10.11 -3.71
C ILE A 178 8.37 -9.29 -2.75
N TYR A 179 8.41 -9.75 -1.51
CA TYR A 179 9.05 -9.05 -0.42
C TYR A 179 10.34 -9.73 0.03
N ASN A 180 10.30 -11.05 0.19
CA ASN A 180 11.39 -11.82 0.76
C ASN A 180 11.41 -13.24 0.15
N THR A 181 12.51 -13.97 0.34
CA THR A 181 12.63 -15.36 -0.08
C THR A 181 13.55 -16.15 0.85
N ASN A 182 13.32 -17.47 0.95
CA ASN A 182 14.18 -18.37 1.71
C ASN A 182 14.38 -19.67 0.95
N TRP A 183 15.59 -20.22 1.02
CA TRP A 183 15.86 -21.58 0.57
C TRP A 183 15.43 -22.56 1.65
N GLY A 184 14.78 -23.66 1.24
CA GLY A 184 14.62 -24.81 2.08
C GLY A 184 15.98 -25.43 2.43
N LEU A 185 16.02 -26.18 3.53
CA LEU A 185 17.20 -26.94 3.94
C LEU A 185 17.64 -27.99 2.91
N ASP A 186 16.78 -28.28 1.93
CA ASP A 186 17.05 -29.18 0.80
C ASP A 186 17.92 -28.55 -0.31
N ASN A 187 18.28 -27.27 -0.20
CA ASN A 187 19.03 -26.50 -1.21
C ASN A 187 18.39 -26.50 -2.62
N ARG A 188 17.10 -26.79 -2.68
CA ARG A 188 16.37 -27.05 -3.94
C ARG A 188 15.07 -26.28 -4.01
N THR A 189 14.35 -26.20 -2.90
CA THR A 189 13.07 -25.51 -2.86
C THR A 189 13.28 -24.07 -2.44
N LEU A 190 12.82 -23.13 -3.28
CA LEU A 190 12.81 -21.71 -3.00
C LEU A 190 11.40 -21.27 -2.58
N TYR A 191 11.26 -20.74 -1.37
CA TYR A 191 10.03 -20.17 -0.85
C TYR A 191 9.99 -18.67 -1.12
N LEU A 192 8.95 -18.19 -1.82
CA LEU A 192 8.75 -16.77 -2.12
C LEU A 192 7.68 -16.19 -1.21
N HIS A 193 7.99 -15.07 -0.57
CA HIS A 193 7.12 -14.38 0.37
C HIS A 193 6.63 -13.07 -0.27
N ARG A 194 5.32 -12.83 -0.27
CA ARG A 194 4.73 -11.61 -0.84
C ARG A 194 4.53 -10.54 0.24
N ASP A 195 4.35 -9.31 -0.23
CA ASP A 195 4.23 -8.11 0.58
C ASP A 195 2.84 -7.96 1.25
N THR A 196 1.75 -8.27 0.54
CA THR A 196 0.38 -7.94 0.97
C THR A 196 -0.51 -9.15 1.29
N THR A 197 -0.02 -10.36 1.07
CA THR A 197 -0.72 -11.60 1.44
C THR A 197 0.31 -12.70 1.69
N PRO A 198 0.20 -13.52 2.74
CA PRO A 198 1.05 -14.70 2.94
C PRO A 198 0.60 -15.84 2.03
N ASN A 199 0.56 -15.57 0.73
CA ASN A 199 0.49 -16.60 -0.27
C ASN A 199 1.92 -16.98 -0.61
N TYR A 200 2.31 -18.18 -0.19
CA TYR A 200 3.63 -18.72 -0.46
C TYR A 200 3.64 -19.42 -1.80
N TYR A 201 4.58 -19.01 -2.62
CA TYR A 201 5.01 -19.82 -3.73
C TYR A 201 6.19 -20.67 -3.27
N ALA A 202 6.20 -21.93 -3.68
CA ALA A 202 7.38 -22.77 -3.57
C ALA A 202 7.79 -23.17 -4.98
N TYR A 203 9.04 -22.88 -5.32
CA TYR A 203 9.63 -23.18 -6.61
C TYR A 203 10.72 -24.22 -6.43
N ASP A 204 10.61 -25.33 -7.15
CA ASP A 204 11.63 -26.36 -7.18
C ASP A 204 12.58 -26.09 -8.34
N THR A 205 13.84 -25.82 -8.01
CA THR A 205 14.87 -25.45 -9.00
C THR A 205 15.28 -26.61 -9.91
N TYR A 206 15.12 -27.85 -9.46
CA TYR A 206 15.47 -29.04 -10.22
C TYR A 206 14.40 -29.33 -11.28
N SER A 207 13.13 -29.40 -10.86
CA SER A 207 12.02 -29.60 -11.80
C SER A 207 11.67 -28.35 -12.61
N LYS A 208 12.14 -27.18 -12.16
CA LYS A 208 11.83 -25.85 -12.71
C LYS A 208 10.34 -25.55 -12.72
N GLN A 209 9.64 -25.97 -11.68
CA GLN A 209 8.20 -25.81 -11.56
C GLN A 209 7.83 -25.17 -10.22
N MET A 210 6.74 -24.43 -10.26
CA MET A 210 6.05 -23.98 -9.05
C MET A 210 5.38 -25.20 -8.42
N VAL A 211 5.99 -25.77 -7.39
CA VAL A 211 5.43 -26.90 -6.64
C VAL A 211 4.27 -26.47 -5.74
N LYS A 212 4.22 -25.19 -5.37
CA LYS A 212 3.05 -24.57 -4.74
C LYS A 212 2.73 -23.21 -5.38
N VAL A 213 1.44 -22.99 -5.67
CA VAL A 213 0.89 -21.75 -6.24
C VAL A 213 -0.33 -21.29 -5.45
N ARG A 214 -0.71 -20.01 -5.62
CA ARG A 214 -1.89 -19.38 -4.99
C ARG A 214 -3.13 -20.29 -5.09
N GLY A 215 -3.88 -20.41 -4.00
CA GLY A 215 -5.13 -21.17 -3.97
C GLY A 215 -4.98 -22.68 -3.78
N ARG A 216 -3.75 -23.20 -3.66
CA ARG A 216 -3.47 -24.65 -3.46
C ARG A 216 -2.79 -24.98 -2.14
N PHE A 217 -2.61 -24.01 -1.25
CA PHE A 217 -2.16 -24.26 0.12
C PHE A 217 -3.30 -24.89 0.92
N GLN A 218 -3.03 -26.04 1.54
CA GLN A 218 -4.00 -26.78 2.35
C GLN A 218 -3.69 -26.64 3.84
N GLU A 219 -4.69 -26.90 4.67
CA GLU A 219 -4.49 -27.01 6.12
C GLU A 219 -3.38 -28.04 6.42
N GLY A 220 -2.44 -27.67 7.30
CA GLY A 220 -1.29 -28.50 7.64
C GLY A 220 -0.07 -28.34 6.72
N ASP A 221 -0.16 -27.56 5.64
CA ASP A 221 1.02 -27.21 4.86
C ASP A 221 2.01 -26.38 5.70
N VAL A 222 3.29 -26.77 5.64
CA VAL A 222 4.41 -26.09 6.32
C VAL A 222 5.24 -25.30 5.31
N VAL A 223 5.58 -24.07 5.67
CA VAL A 223 6.45 -23.17 4.89
C VAL A 223 7.68 -22.88 5.69
N TYR A 224 8.85 -23.10 5.08
CA TYR A 224 10.12 -22.71 5.68
C TYR A 224 10.30 -21.18 5.60
N ARG A 225 10.62 -20.55 6.73
CA ARG A 225 10.72 -19.10 6.88
C ARG A 225 12.14 -18.61 7.17
N GLY A 226 13.08 -19.53 7.34
CA GLY A 226 14.46 -19.24 7.70
C GLY A 226 14.95 -20.06 8.89
N LYS A 227 16.18 -19.78 9.30
CA LYS A 227 16.84 -20.36 10.47
C LYS A 227 17.34 -19.25 11.38
N ALA A 228 17.22 -19.43 12.69
CA ALA A 228 17.73 -18.49 13.69
C ALA A 228 18.21 -19.25 14.92
N SER A 229 19.39 -18.92 15.46
CA SER A 229 19.99 -19.58 16.64
C SER A 229 19.88 -21.12 16.65
N GLY A 230 20.11 -21.74 15.50
CA GLY A 230 20.06 -23.21 15.35
C GLY A 230 18.67 -23.80 15.16
N GLY A 231 17.59 -23.08 15.48
CA GLY A 231 16.20 -23.52 15.25
C GLY A 231 15.65 -23.08 13.90
N ILE A 232 14.59 -23.77 13.47
CA ILE A 232 13.89 -23.49 12.21
C ILE A 232 12.68 -22.60 12.48
N LEU A 233 12.45 -21.62 11.61
CA LEU A 233 11.23 -20.84 11.57
C LEU A 233 10.29 -21.40 10.51
N THR A 234 9.05 -21.66 10.88
CA THR A 234 8.02 -22.18 9.96
C THR A 234 6.71 -21.40 10.07
N SER A 235 5.96 -21.35 8.97
CA SER A 235 4.55 -20.95 8.99
C SER A 235 3.68 -22.13 8.63
N LYS A 236 2.53 -22.27 9.28
CA LYS A 236 1.54 -23.33 9.01
C LYS A 236 0.23 -22.74 8.52
N GLY A 237 -0.43 -23.39 7.56
CA GLY A 237 -1.74 -22.95 7.06
C GLY A 237 -2.92 -23.52 7.86
N GLU A 238 -3.98 -22.74 8.03
CA GLU A 238 -5.30 -23.20 8.54
C GLU A 238 -6.37 -23.22 7.43
N ARG A 239 -6.29 -22.29 6.47
CA ARG A 239 -7.17 -22.19 5.31
C ARG A 239 -6.37 -21.80 4.07
N VAL A 240 -6.96 -21.96 2.88
CA VAL A 240 -6.33 -21.61 1.60
C VAL A 240 -5.88 -20.14 1.62
N GLY A 241 -4.57 -19.92 1.78
CA GLY A 241 -3.93 -18.60 1.70
C GLY A 241 -3.81 -17.80 3.00
N ILE A 242 -4.04 -18.39 4.19
CA ILE A 242 -3.88 -17.72 5.49
C ILE A 242 -3.01 -18.58 6.42
N ALA A 243 -1.98 -17.97 7.02
CA ALA A 243 -1.13 -18.63 8.01
C ALA A 243 -1.79 -18.60 9.41
N ASN A 244 -1.74 -19.73 10.12
CA ASN A 244 -2.16 -19.86 11.53
C ASN A 244 -1.18 -19.12 12.47
N GLY A 245 0.10 -19.06 12.08
CA GLY A 245 1.11 -18.40 12.88
C GLY A 245 2.53 -18.58 12.38
N LEU A 246 3.46 -17.96 13.10
CA LEU A 246 4.88 -18.18 13.00
C LEU A 246 5.33 -19.10 14.15
N TYR A 247 6.06 -20.16 13.83
CA TYR A 247 6.53 -21.18 14.76
C TYR A 247 8.05 -21.25 14.75
N TYR A 248 8.63 -21.68 15.87
CA TYR A 248 10.06 -21.86 16.06
C TYR A 248 10.40 -23.19 16.75
N GLY A 249 11.36 -23.94 16.19
CA GLY A 249 11.87 -25.20 16.73
C GLY A 249 11.78 -26.36 15.73
N GLU A 250 12.34 -27.51 16.08
CA GLU A 250 12.25 -28.74 15.26
C GLU A 250 11.12 -29.66 15.74
N ALA A 251 10.99 -29.88 17.06
CA ALA A 251 9.82 -30.44 17.75
C ALA A 251 10.02 -30.46 19.29
N PRO A 252 9.01 -30.15 20.13
CA PRO A 252 7.76 -29.48 19.77
C PRO A 252 8.03 -28.03 19.37
N GLU A 253 7.41 -27.58 18.29
CA GLU A 253 7.53 -26.20 17.85
C GLU A 253 6.77 -25.26 18.79
N LYS A 254 7.40 -24.13 19.14
CA LYS A 254 6.77 -23.05 19.90
C LYS A 254 6.09 -22.08 18.92
N GLN A 255 4.80 -21.82 19.09
CA GLN A 255 4.15 -20.73 18.38
C GLN A 255 4.63 -19.39 18.94
N LEU A 256 5.20 -18.56 18.09
CA LEU A 256 5.68 -17.21 18.44
C LEU A 256 4.60 -16.17 18.24
N PHE A 257 3.84 -16.28 17.15
CA PHE A 257 2.80 -15.33 16.77
C PHE A 257 1.59 -16.09 16.23
N THR A 258 0.41 -15.54 16.45
CA THR A 258 -0.84 -15.94 15.82
C THR A 258 -1.06 -15.13 14.55
N GLY A 259 -1.64 -15.74 13.52
CA GLY A 259 -1.98 -15.08 12.27
C GLY A 259 -0.77 -14.77 11.38
N GLU A 260 -0.92 -13.74 10.56
CA GLU A 260 0.03 -13.41 9.49
C GLU A 260 1.21 -12.59 10.02
N VAL A 261 2.43 -13.01 9.66
CA VAL A 261 3.67 -12.35 10.08
C VAL A 261 4.64 -12.24 8.92
N THR A 262 5.16 -11.04 8.69
CA THR A 262 6.28 -10.76 7.77
C THR A 262 7.57 -10.72 8.56
N ILE A 263 8.56 -11.54 8.17
CA ILE A 263 9.92 -11.45 8.71
C ILE A 263 10.72 -10.54 7.79
N HIS A 264 11.21 -9.44 8.35
CA HIS A 264 12.04 -8.46 7.65
C HIS A 264 13.50 -8.87 7.64
N ASP A 265 14.03 -9.26 8.81
CA ASP A 265 15.43 -9.64 8.97
C ASP A 265 15.62 -10.53 10.21
N ILE A 266 16.73 -11.26 10.24
CA ILE A 266 17.12 -12.18 11.31
C ILE A 266 18.55 -11.85 11.74
N ASN A 267 18.76 -11.65 13.04
CA ASN A 267 20.07 -11.42 13.64
C ASN A 267 20.23 -12.28 14.90
N ASP A 268 21.19 -13.21 14.88
CA ASP A 268 21.33 -14.34 15.81
C ASP A 268 20.44 -14.34 17.07
N GLY A 269 19.37 -15.13 17.03
CA GLY A 269 18.47 -15.31 18.16
C GLY A 269 17.42 -14.22 18.30
N ARG A 270 17.38 -13.26 17.37
CA ARG A 270 16.34 -12.25 17.25
C ARG A 270 15.78 -12.20 15.84
N ILE A 271 14.50 -11.83 15.77
CA ILE A 271 13.79 -11.62 14.51
C ILE A 271 13.11 -10.26 14.53
N LEU A 272 13.16 -9.59 13.38
CA LEU A 272 12.46 -8.34 13.14
C LEU A 272 11.22 -8.64 12.31
N VAL A 273 10.04 -8.39 12.89
CA VAL A 273 8.77 -8.85 12.32
C VAL A 273 7.73 -7.75 12.25
N SER A 274 6.93 -7.81 11.18
CA SER A 274 5.66 -7.09 11.11
C SER A 274 4.48 -8.04 11.18
N TYR A 275 3.46 -7.65 11.93
CA TYR A 275 2.24 -8.41 12.09
C TYR A 275 1.06 -7.48 12.36
N ASP A 276 -0.14 -7.95 12.03
CA ASP A 276 -1.39 -7.25 12.33
C ASP A 276 -1.83 -7.56 13.75
N ILE A 277 -2.30 -6.54 14.47
CA ILE A 277 -2.98 -6.72 15.75
C ILE A 277 -4.48 -6.61 15.50
N ASP A 278 -5.23 -7.65 15.87
CA ASP A 278 -6.69 -7.63 15.86
C ASP A 278 -7.20 -6.51 16.78
N ASN A 279 -7.70 -5.42 16.18
CA ASN A 279 -8.36 -4.35 16.90
C ASN A 279 -9.89 -4.58 16.88
N PRO A 280 -10.56 -4.75 18.05
CA PRO A 280 -12.01 -4.88 18.12
C PRO A 280 -12.79 -3.65 17.59
N GLU A 281 -12.15 -2.49 17.46
CA GLU A 281 -12.76 -1.28 16.87
C GLU A 281 -12.65 -1.21 15.33
N GLY A 282 -12.00 -2.19 14.70
CA GLY A 282 -11.77 -2.23 13.26
C GLY A 282 -10.55 -1.43 12.81
N GLY A 283 -9.82 -1.95 11.82
CA GLY A 283 -8.59 -1.39 11.27
C GLY A 283 -7.39 -2.29 11.51
N ALA A 284 -6.74 -2.73 10.43
CA ALA A 284 -5.43 -3.37 10.51
C ALA A 284 -4.42 -2.32 11.02
N ARG A 285 -3.74 -2.62 12.13
CA ARG A 285 -2.63 -1.82 12.65
C ARG A 285 -1.34 -2.56 12.35
N PHE A 286 -0.52 -2.04 11.45
CA PHE A 286 0.80 -2.60 11.21
C PHE A 286 1.68 -2.35 12.43
N THR A 287 2.11 -3.43 13.09
CA THR A 287 3.11 -3.37 14.16
C THR A 287 4.45 -3.84 13.63
N LEU A 288 5.54 -3.15 13.95
CA LEU A 288 6.91 -3.65 13.82
C LEU A 288 7.44 -3.97 15.22
N ALA A 289 7.93 -5.18 15.41
CA ALA A 289 8.54 -5.58 16.66
C ALA A 289 9.85 -6.34 16.45
N GLU A 290 10.76 -6.16 17.40
CA GLU A 290 11.90 -7.04 17.60
C GLU A 290 11.50 -8.13 18.61
N TYR A 291 11.73 -9.40 18.27
CA TYR A 291 11.45 -10.54 19.14
C TYR A 291 12.72 -11.33 19.41
N ASP A 292 13.01 -11.59 20.68
CA ASP A 292 14.13 -12.40 21.13
C ASP A 292 13.68 -13.86 21.32
N LEU A 293 14.21 -14.75 20.49
CA LEU A 293 13.85 -16.17 20.46
C LEU A 293 14.31 -16.94 21.70
N LYS A 294 15.38 -16.48 22.37
CA LYS A 294 15.97 -17.14 23.54
C LYS A 294 15.16 -16.85 24.79
N THR A 295 14.79 -15.58 24.99
CA THR A 295 14.06 -15.10 26.17
C THR A 295 12.55 -15.11 25.98
N GLY A 296 12.08 -15.03 24.73
CA GLY A 296 10.68 -14.81 24.38
C GLY A 296 10.21 -13.37 24.57
N ALA A 297 11.11 -12.45 24.90
CA ALA A 297 10.79 -11.04 25.06
C ALA A 297 10.54 -10.37 23.70
N SER A 298 9.60 -9.43 23.67
CA SER A 298 9.26 -8.65 22.48
C SER A 298 9.40 -7.17 22.79
N ARG A 299 9.84 -6.39 21.81
CA ARG A 299 9.92 -4.93 21.85
C ARG A 299 9.20 -4.39 20.63
N VAL A 300 8.07 -3.71 20.85
CA VAL A 300 7.38 -2.98 19.79
C VAL A 300 8.21 -1.74 19.45
N LEU A 301 8.59 -1.63 18.18
CA LEU A 301 9.39 -0.53 17.63
C LEU A 301 8.52 0.50 16.92
N TYR A 302 7.38 0.05 16.38
CA TYR A 302 6.42 0.88 15.68
C TYR A 302 5.03 0.25 15.80
N ASN A 303 4.01 1.08 16.02
CA ASN A 303 2.62 0.67 16.00
C ASN A 303 1.81 1.76 15.30
N GLU A 304 1.08 1.38 14.25
CA GLU A 304 0.14 2.26 13.58
C GLU A 304 -1.10 2.45 14.48
N GLY A 305 -1.34 3.64 15.03
CA GLY A 305 -2.45 3.76 15.98
C GLY A 305 -2.68 5.06 16.73
N ASN A 306 -2.15 6.20 16.30
CA ASN A 306 -2.65 7.50 16.74
C ASN A 306 -2.82 8.44 15.56
N LEU A 307 -3.91 9.21 15.63
CA LEU A 307 -4.38 10.14 14.62
C LEU A 307 -3.21 10.94 14.04
N HIS A 308 -3.11 10.89 12.71
CA HIS A 308 -2.16 11.61 11.89
C HIS A 308 -0.71 11.09 11.97
N THR A 309 -0.31 10.37 10.91
CA THR A 309 1.08 10.24 10.39
C THR A 309 1.96 9.10 10.93
N LYS A 310 1.87 7.94 10.30
CA LYS A 310 2.89 7.27 9.46
C LYS A 310 2.27 5.94 9.00
N TRP A 311 2.61 5.53 7.79
CA TRP A 311 1.96 4.43 7.08
C TRP A 311 2.86 3.17 7.12
N LYS A 312 2.42 2.07 6.48
CA LYS A 312 3.14 0.78 6.37
C LYS A 312 4.66 0.85 6.41
N ILE A 313 5.23 -0.14 7.08
CA ILE A 313 6.67 -0.45 7.02
C ILE A 313 6.97 -1.14 5.70
N PHE A 314 7.77 -0.50 4.85
CA PHE A 314 8.22 -1.11 3.60
C PHE A 314 9.37 -2.05 3.84
N LYS A 315 10.41 -1.63 4.55
CA LYS A 315 11.55 -2.51 4.82
C LYS A 315 12.20 -2.20 6.15
N ALA A 316 12.49 -3.25 6.91
CA ALA A 316 13.25 -3.16 8.14
C ALA A 316 14.50 -4.05 8.07
N SER A 317 15.57 -3.66 8.76
CA SER A 317 16.83 -4.42 8.79
C SER A 317 17.59 -4.14 10.08
N TYR A 318 18.39 -5.12 10.51
CA TYR A 318 19.43 -4.89 11.50
C TYR A 318 20.69 -4.34 10.81
N LEU A 319 21.37 -3.41 11.46
CA LEU A 319 22.79 -3.15 11.21
C LEU A 319 23.59 -3.92 12.26
N LYS A 320 24.05 -5.12 11.90
CA LYS A 320 24.70 -6.09 12.78
C LYS A 320 26.05 -5.60 13.31
N THR A 321 26.67 -4.65 12.62
CA THR A 321 27.90 -3.97 13.04
C THR A 321 27.70 -2.96 14.18
N THR A 322 26.51 -2.34 14.27
CA THR A 322 26.22 -1.29 15.29
C THR A 322 25.16 -1.71 16.30
N GLY A 323 24.34 -2.71 15.97
CA GLY A 323 23.13 -3.07 16.69
C GLY A 323 21.94 -2.16 16.41
N ASP A 324 22.05 -1.20 15.48
CA ASP A 324 20.93 -0.35 15.10
C ASP A 324 19.85 -1.15 14.40
N ILE A 325 18.60 -0.72 14.56
CA ILE A 325 17.48 -1.17 13.74
C ILE A 325 17.08 -0.02 12.84
N ILE A 326 16.95 -0.29 11.55
CA ILE A 326 16.52 0.70 10.56
C ILE A 326 15.25 0.23 9.87
N PHE A 327 14.34 1.14 9.58
CA PHE A 327 13.18 0.84 8.75
C PHE A 327 12.69 2.02 7.93
N THR A 328 12.03 1.73 6.81
CA THR A 328 11.42 2.73 5.93
C THR A 328 9.90 2.75 6.07
N THR A 329 9.36 3.96 6.08
CA THR A 329 7.93 4.27 6.07
C THR A 329 7.68 5.47 5.16
N PHE A 330 6.44 5.90 5.03
CA PHE A 330 6.10 7.11 4.30
C PHE A 330 5.06 7.96 5.03
N LYS A 331 4.98 9.21 4.60
CA LYS A 331 3.91 10.15 4.89
C LYS A 331 3.38 10.71 3.58
N LEU A 332 2.07 10.66 3.42
CA LEU A 332 1.39 11.31 2.32
C LEU A 332 1.16 12.80 2.66
N SER A 333 1.44 13.68 1.71
CA SER A 333 0.99 15.08 1.70
C SER A 333 0.08 15.31 0.49
N ASP A 334 -0.55 16.49 0.43
CA ASP A 334 -1.33 16.94 -0.71
C ASP A 334 -0.56 16.82 -2.04
N ILE A 335 0.67 17.31 -2.10
CA ILE A 335 1.48 17.36 -3.34
C ILE A 335 2.53 16.26 -3.50
N SER A 336 2.75 15.38 -2.52
CA SER A 336 3.89 14.46 -2.56
C SER A 336 3.76 13.25 -1.63
N VAL A 337 4.56 12.22 -1.90
CA VAL A 337 4.86 11.15 -0.95
C VAL A 337 6.25 11.40 -0.40
N LYS A 338 6.37 11.51 0.93
CA LYS A 338 7.66 11.64 1.60
C LYS A 338 8.01 10.31 2.26
N TYR A 339 9.08 9.69 1.78
CA TYR A 339 9.62 8.48 2.41
C TYR A 339 10.59 8.88 3.53
N SER A 340 10.60 8.09 4.60
CA SER A 340 11.47 8.32 5.75
C SER A 340 12.16 7.03 6.13
N LEU A 341 13.46 7.12 6.42
CA LEU A 341 14.22 6.11 7.13
C LEU A 341 14.22 6.48 8.61
N VAL A 342 13.71 5.58 9.43
CA VAL A 342 13.78 5.64 10.88
C VAL A 342 14.92 4.74 11.34
N ARG A 343 15.82 5.29 12.15
CA ARG A 343 16.90 4.57 12.82
C ARG A 343 16.62 4.54 14.31
N ILE A 344 16.69 3.37 14.92
CA ILE A 344 16.61 3.15 16.36
C ILE A 344 17.96 2.60 16.81
N GLU A 345 18.70 3.40 17.57
CA GLU A 345 19.97 3.01 18.18
C GLU A 345 19.73 1.96 19.31
N PRO A 346 20.75 1.17 19.71
CA PRO A 346 20.63 0.21 20.81
C PRO A 346 20.14 0.82 22.13
N ASN A 347 20.48 2.08 22.40
CA ASN A 347 20.02 2.85 23.56
C ASN A 347 18.54 3.30 23.45
N GLY A 348 17.88 3.00 22.33
CA GLY A 348 16.49 3.36 22.04
C GLY A 348 16.29 4.75 21.44
N LYS A 349 17.35 5.53 21.19
CA LYS A 349 17.27 6.82 20.53
C LYS A 349 16.82 6.67 19.08
N GLU A 350 15.76 7.37 18.73
CA GLU A 350 15.21 7.41 17.37
C GLU A 350 15.76 8.62 16.60
N THR A 351 16.12 8.40 15.33
CA THR A 351 16.41 9.47 14.37
C THR A 351 15.66 9.20 13.06
N VAL A 352 15.08 10.24 12.47
CA VAL A 352 14.31 10.15 11.22
C VAL A 352 14.99 10.98 10.14
N THR A 353 15.23 10.37 8.98
CA THR A 353 15.86 11.00 7.82
C THR A 353 14.96 10.84 6.59
N GLU A 354 14.75 11.91 5.82
CA GLU A 354 14.01 11.83 4.55
C GLU A 354 14.85 11.08 3.51
N VAL A 355 14.20 10.17 2.76
CA VAL A 355 14.87 9.31 1.77
C VAL A 355 14.12 9.34 0.44
N PRO A 356 14.80 9.10 -0.70
CA PRO A 356 14.19 9.24 -2.02
C PRO A 356 13.19 8.11 -2.35
N SER A 357 13.29 6.98 -1.65
CA SER A 357 12.36 5.86 -1.83
C SER A 357 12.33 5.00 -0.56
N PRO A 358 11.33 4.11 -0.43
CA PRO A 358 11.25 3.22 0.72
C PRO A 358 12.13 1.97 0.59
N LEU A 359 12.76 1.74 -0.56
CA LEU A 359 13.52 0.53 -0.82
C LEU A 359 15.01 0.78 -0.78
N TYR A 360 15.71 -0.01 0.02
CA TYR A 360 17.16 0.02 0.11
C TYR A 360 17.75 -1.38 0.11
N THR A 361 19.02 -1.47 -0.28
CA THR A 361 19.88 -2.63 -0.03
C THR A 361 20.98 -2.22 0.94
N VAL A 362 21.34 -3.12 1.86
CA VAL A 362 22.47 -2.94 2.79
C VAL A 362 23.67 -3.64 2.16
N THR A 363 24.80 -2.96 2.07
CA THR A 363 26.03 -3.59 1.56
C THR A 363 26.57 -4.66 2.53
N PRO A 364 27.41 -5.60 2.07
CA PRO A 364 27.74 -6.80 2.85
C PRO A 364 28.44 -6.54 4.18
N GLY A 365 29.29 -5.51 4.22
CA GLY A 365 29.97 -5.04 5.42
C GLY A 365 29.25 -3.87 6.10
N GLU A 366 28.02 -3.57 5.68
CA GLU A 366 27.13 -2.54 6.23
C GLU A 366 27.72 -1.13 6.20
N ASN A 367 28.59 -0.81 5.24
CA ASN A 367 29.15 0.54 5.11
C ASN A 367 28.17 1.51 4.42
N PHE A 368 27.26 1.00 3.58
CA PHE A 368 26.31 1.82 2.84
C PHE A 368 24.90 1.23 2.80
N LEU A 369 23.92 2.14 2.73
CA LEU A 369 22.58 1.86 2.22
C LEU A 369 22.51 2.42 0.80
N HIS A 370 22.05 1.62 -0.15
CA HIS A 370 21.73 2.10 -1.50
C HIS A 370 20.23 2.07 -1.69
N PHE A 371 19.63 3.23 -1.98
CA PHE A 371 18.21 3.36 -2.25
C PHE A 371 17.93 3.20 -3.74
N ALA A 372 16.88 2.45 -4.06
CA ALA A 372 16.31 2.50 -5.41
C ALA A 372 15.72 3.90 -5.64
N VAL A 373 15.73 4.40 -6.87
CA VAL A 373 15.21 5.73 -7.19
C VAL A 373 14.13 5.67 -8.27
N PHE A 374 13.19 6.60 -8.21
CA PHE A 374 12.15 6.77 -9.24
C PHE A 374 12.76 7.36 -10.53
N LYS A 375 13.84 8.14 -10.40
CA LYS A 375 14.59 8.75 -11.49
C LYS A 375 15.64 7.81 -12.09
N ASP A 376 15.76 7.84 -13.41
CA ASP A 376 16.77 7.05 -14.09
C ASP A 376 18.19 7.59 -13.89
N GLY A 377 19.14 6.68 -13.72
CA GLY A 377 20.58 7.00 -13.71
C GLY A 377 21.10 7.65 -12.43
N GLU A 378 20.24 8.01 -11.48
CA GLU A 378 20.66 8.47 -10.16
C GLU A 378 21.01 7.28 -9.24
N SER A 379 22.02 7.47 -8.39
CA SER A 379 22.37 6.54 -7.33
C SER A 379 22.30 7.29 -6.00
N CYS A 380 21.44 6.81 -5.10
CA CYS A 380 21.26 7.41 -3.79
C CYS A 380 21.90 6.54 -2.73
N ILE A 381 23.17 6.81 -2.44
CA ILE A 381 23.97 6.07 -1.48
C ILE A 381 24.05 6.88 -0.19
N MET A 382 23.69 6.25 0.91
CA MET A 382 23.80 6.78 2.26
C MET A 382 24.87 6.02 3.03
N ASN A 383 25.75 6.75 3.72
CA ASN A 383 26.75 6.17 4.62
C ASN A 383 26.09 5.80 5.95
N THR A 384 26.31 4.57 6.43
CA THR A 384 25.70 4.08 7.69
C THR A 384 26.38 4.63 8.95
N ALA A 385 27.59 5.18 8.84
CA ALA A 385 28.29 5.75 10.00
C ALA A 385 27.65 7.05 10.48
N ASP A 386 27.17 7.89 9.55
CA ASP A 386 26.58 9.20 9.86
C ASP A 386 25.17 9.41 9.28
N PHE A 387 24.64 8.43 8.54
CA PHE A 387 23.34 8.46 7.87
C PHE A 387 23.19 9.63 6.91
N LYS A 388 24.30 10.04 6.26
CA LYS A 388 24.30 11.09 5.24
C LYS A 388 24.49 10.53 3.85
N PHE A 389 23.85 11.18 2.89
CA PHE A 389 24.04 10.86 1.48
C PHE A 389 25.43 11.30 1.01
N SER A 390 26.08 10.45 0.22
CA SER A 390 27.39 10.74 -0.38
C SER A 390 27.30 11.75 -1.53
N ASP A 391 26.13 11.87 -2.15
CA ASP A 391 25.76 12.94 -3.07
C ASP A 391 24.56 13.72 -2.48
N PRO A 392 24.70 15.03 -2.20
CA PRO A 392 23.62 15.84 -1.63
C PRO A 392 22.47 16.15 -2.60
N GLY A 393 22.43 15.52 -3.78
CA GLY A 393 21.37 15.61 -4.80
C GLY A 393 19.98 15.13 -4.39
N LEU A 394 19.55 15.34 -3.14
CA LEU A 394 18.14 15.29 -2.74
C LEU A 394 17.51 16.65 -2.99
N GLN A 395 17.26 16.97 -4.26
CA GLN A 395 16.35 18.05 -4.62
C GLN A 395 15.53 17.73 -5.88
N GLN A 396 14.24 17.49 -5.62
CA GLN A 396 13.08 17.88 -6.42
C GLN A 396 12.81 17.21 -7.79
N ALA A 397 11.60 16.64 -7.83
CA ALA A 397 10.70 16.41 -8.96
C ALA A 397 11.19 15.47 -10.07
N ASP A 398 10.99 14.18 -9.82
CA ASP A 398 10.77 13.20 -10.89
C ASP A 398 9.58 13.59 -11.77
N GLN A 399 9.63 13.16 -13.04
CA GLN A 399 8.73 13.47 -14.15
C GLN A 399 7.32 13.96 -13.72
N LYS A 400 7.06 15.24 -14.01
CA LYS A 400 5.75 15.89 -13.85
C LYS A 400 4.70 15.28 -14.78
N SER A 401 4.16 14.14 -14.38
CA SER A 401 2.88 13.70 -14.88
C SER A 401 1.80 14.43 -14.08
N GLU A 402 1.18 15.44 -14.68
CA GLU A 402 0.05 16.16 -14.08
C GLU A 402 -1.08 15.20 -13.64
N ILE A 403 -1.21 14.06 -14.32
CA ILE A 403 -2.15 13.00 -13.96
C ILE A 403 -1.69 12.27 -12.70
N ARG A 404 -0.41 11.88 -12.62
CA ARG A 404 0.16 11.26 -11.41
C ARG A 404 -0.05 12.16 -10.20
N ASP A 405 0.24 13.45 -10.34
CA ASP A 405 0.06 14.45 -9.28
C ASP A 405 -1.40 14.57 -8.88
N LEU A 406 -2.33 14.68 -9.86
CA LEU A 406 -3.77 14.65 -9.58
C LEU A 406 -4.16 13.40 -8.79
N MET A 407 -3.67 12.22 -9.18
CA MET A 407 -4.02 10.97 -8.51
C MET A 407 -3.42 10.85 -7.12
N LEU A 408 -2.24 11.43 -6.86
CA LEU A 408 -1.71 11.57 -5.49
C LEU A 408 -2.61 12.43 -4.61
N HIS A 409 -3.14 13.54 -5.14
CA HIS A 409 -4.10 14.37 -4.40
C HIS A 409 -5.41 13.63 -4.16
N VAL A 410 -5.89 12.84 -5.12
CA VAL A 410 -7.06 11.98 -4.95
C VAL A 410 -6.83 10.95 -3.83
N LEU A 411 -5.64 10.34 -3.77
CA LEU A 411 -5.26 9.46 -2.66
C LEU A 411 -5.19 10.21 -1.33
N TYR A 412 -4.63 11.42 -1.30
CA TYR A 412 -4.60 12.25 -0.09
C TYR A 412 -6.01 12.56 0.42
N ILE A 413 -6.90 12.91 -0.50
CA ILE A 413 -8.31 13.12 -0.21
C ILE A 413 -8.90 11.86 0.40
N TYR A 414 -8.80 10.70 -0.26
CA TYR A 414 -9.27 9.40 0.28
C TYR A 414 -8.64 9.02 1.64
N GLY A 415 -7.40 9.44 1.87
CA GLY A 415 -6.64 9.26 3.11
C GLY A 415 -7.13 10.14 4.26
N SER A 416 -7.83 11.23 3.96
CA SER A 416 -8.22 12.24 4.94
C SER A 416 -9.37 11.76 5.84
N GLU A 417 -9.27 12.09 7.13
CA GLU A 417 -10.34 11.87 8.09
C GLU A 417 -11.40 12.97 8.05
N THR A 418 -11.00 14.18 7.62
CA THR A 418 -11.85 15.37 7.58
C THR A 418 -11.67 16.11 6.24
N PRO A 419 -11.96 15.47 5.10
CA PRO A 419 -11.75 16.09 3.80
C PRO A 419 -12.65 17.33 3.67
N LYS A 420 -12.07 18.45 3.23
CA LYS A 420 -12.81 19.72 3.13
C LYS A 420 -13.53 19.84 1.79
N LEU A 421 -14.73 20.41 1.80
CA LEU A 421 -15.53 20.63 0.59
C LEU A 421 -14.74 21.34 -0.53
N ASP A 422 -13.93 22.34 -0.16
CA ASP A 422 -13.16 23.13 -1.11
C ASP A 422 -11.95 22.39 -1.68
N GLU A 423 -11.49 21.29 -1.06
CA GLU A 423 -10.47 20.42 -1.62
C GLU A 423 -11.05 19.59 -2.77
N PHE A 424 -12.27 19.04 -2.62
CA PHE A 424 -12.90 18.27 -3.69
C PHE A 424 -13.06 19.08 -4.98
N LYS A 425 -13.50 20.34 -4.88
CA LYS A 425 -13.71 21.21 -6.06
C LYS A 425 -12.43 21.52 -6.83
N GLN A 426 -11.25 21.31 -6.23
CA GLN A 426 -9.98 21.54 -6.90
C GLN A 426 -9.60 20.42 -7.86
N PHE A 427 -10.14 19.21 -7.65
CA PHE A 427 -9.72 17.98 -8.34
C PHE A 427 -10.88 17.21 -8.98
N PHE A 428 -12.10 17.40 -8.50
CA PHE A 428 -13.32 16.79 -9.01
C PHE A 428 -14.23 17.84 -9.62
N ILE A 429 -14.79 17.55 -10.78
CA ILE A 429 -15.76 18.41 -11.46
C ILE A 429 -16.91 17.58 -12.04
N ASN A 430 -18.03 18.24 -12.27
CA ASN A 430 -19.08 17.70 -13.11
C ASN A 430 -18.87 18.19 -14.54
N THR A 431 -19.03 17.31 -15.51
CA THR A 431 -19.01 17.64 -16.94
C THR A 431 -20.18 16.99 -17.65
N TYR A 432 -20.63 17.61 -18.73
CA TYR A 432 -21.65 17.05 -19.63
C TYR A 432 -21.09 16.75 -21.02
N ASP A 433 -19.80 17.04 -21.24
CA ASP A 433 -19.07 16.72 -22.48
C ASP A 433 -18.09 15.55 -22.24
N PRO A 434 -18.16 14.46 -23.02
CA PRO A 434 -19.09 14.22 -24.13
C PRO A 434 -20.47 13.76 -23.64
N ILE A 435 -20.55 13.36 -22.37
CA ILE A 435 -21.74 12.83 -21.71
C ILE A 435 -21.76 13.31 -20.25
N PRO A 436 -22.91 13.23 -19.56
CA PRO A 436 -22.99 13.52 -18.13
C PRO A 436 -22.05 12.64 -17.30
N GLN A 437 -21.19 13.27 -16.52
CA GLN A 437 -20.35 12.67 -15.49
C GLN A 437 -20.32 13.63 -14.29
N GLU A 438 -20.61 13.13 -13.09
CA GLU A 438 -20.86 13.97 -11.92
C GLU A 438 -19.98 13.58 -10.73
N ALA A 439 -18.68 13.40 -10.97
CA ALA A 439 -17.74 12.98 -9.93
C ALA A 439 -17.71 13.88 -8.69
N LEU A 440 -17.90 15.20 -8.83
CA LEU A 440 -17.95 16.10 -7.67
C LEU A 440 -19.19 15.83 -6.81
N GLU A 441 -20.34 15.56 -7.40
CA GLU A 441 -21.52 15.21 -6.62
C GLU A 441 -21.38 13.81 -6.00
N ASN A 442 -20.86 12.85 -6.77
CA ASN A 442 -20.69 11.49 -6.30
C ASN A 442 -19.71 11.42 -5.14
N ILE A 443 -18.56 12.11 -5.22
CA ILE A 443 -17.57 12.11 -4.13
C ILE A 443 -18.14 12.66 -2.82
N LEU A 444 -18.96 13.72 -2.91
CA LEU A 444 -19.60 14.33 -1.74
C LEU A 444 -20.60 13.39 -1.07
N LEU A 445 -21.31 12.57 -1.84
CA LEU A 445 -22.21 11.56 -1.31
C LEU A 445 -21.47 10.40 -0.63
N GLU A 446 -20.26 10.03 -1.10
CA GLU A 446 -19.48 8.96 -0.44
C GLU A 446 -18.90 9.41 0.90
N VAL A 447 -18.53 10.69 1.03
CA VAL A 447 -17.95 11.25 2.26
C VAL A 447 -18.96 11.22 3.41
N GLU A 448 -20.25 11.34 3.11
CA GLU A 448 -21.32 11.19 4.11
C GLU A 448 -21.47 9.72 4.60
N GLY A 449 -20.79 8.75 3.97
CA GLY A 449 -20.79 7.32 4.30
C GLY A 449 -19.46 6.82 4.90
N PRO A 450 -19.27 6.85 6.23
CA PRO A 450 -17.94 6.69 6.86
C PRO A 450 -17.29 5.31 6.69
N LYS A 451 -18.07 4.24 6.46
CA LYS A 451 -17.55 2.86 6.35
C LYS A 451 -16.73 2.61 5.08
N TYR A 452 -17.15 3.17 3.95
CA TYR A 452 -16.46 2.96 2.67
C TYR A 452 -15.06 3.58 2.67
N TRP A 453 -14.95 4.77 3.25
CA TRP A 453 -13.71 5.52 3.39
C TRP A 453 -12.69 4.86 4.34
N GLN A 454 -13.15 4.16 5.37
CA GLN A 454 -12.26 3.40 6.25
C GLN A 454 -11.48 2.32 5.49
N PHE A 455 -12.12 1.60 4.56
CA PHE A 455 -11.46 0.57 3.76
C PHE A 455 -10.48 1.15 2.73
N ILE A 456 -10.82 2.30 2.10
CA ILE A 456 -9.90 2.95 1.17
C ILE A 456 -8.62 3.40 1.89
N ARG A 457 -8.72 3.92 3.12
CA ARG A 457 -7.55 4.27 3.92
C ARG A 457 -6.62 3.08 4.15
N GLN A 458 -7.16 1.89 4.42
CA GLN A 458 -6.34 0.68 4.59
C GLN A 458 -5.55 0.33 3.33
N GLU A 459 -6.09 0.57 2.12
CA GLU A 459 -5.37 0.33 0.87
C GLU A 459 -4.27 1.35 0.59
N ILE A 460 -4.43 2.61 1.03
CA ILE A 460 -3.38 3.63 0.90
C ILE A 460 -2.14 3.22 1.68
N GLY A 461 -2.31 2.48 2.79
CA GLY A 461 -1.22 1.85 3.52
C GLY A 461 -0.45 0.77 2.74
N LYS A 462 -0.81 0.43 1.50
CA LYS A 462 -0.11 -0.59 0.70
C LYS A 462 0.68 0.06 -0.45
N ASN A 463 1.24 -0.76 -1.34
CA ASN A 463 1.79 -0.27 -2.61
C ASN A 463 0.62 0.17 -3.49
N VAL A 464 0.56 1.46 -3.83
CA VAL A 464 -0.48 2.00 -4.70
C VAL A 464 0.13 2.32 -6.06
N THR A 465 -0.27 1.52 -7.05
CA THR A 465 0.07 1.73 -8.45
C THR A 465 -1.18 2.10 -9.24
N MET A 466 -1.01 2.57 -10.47
CA MET A 466 -2.13 2.89 -11.34
C MET A 466 -1.98 2.29 -12.73
N THR A 467 -3.11 1.94 -13.33
CA THR A 467 -3.21 1.68 -14.77
C THR A 467 -3.71 2.96 -15.44
N LEU A 468 -2.89 3.56 -16.30
CA LEU A 468 -3.24 4.76 -17.06
C LEU A 468 -3.61 4.39 -18.50
N LYS A 469 -4.78 4.87 -18.96
CA LYS A 469 -5.22 4.79 -20.35
C LYS A 469 -5.49 6.19 -20.89
N LEU A 470 -4.56 6.73 -21.68
CA LEU A 470 -4.79 7.95 -22.45
C LEU A 470 -5.72 7.65 -23.62
N LYS A 471 -6.79 8.43 -23.74
CA LYS A 471 -7.72 8.35 -24.88
C LYS A 471 -7.33 9.37 -25.95
N ASP A 472 -7.03 10.59 -25.50
CA ASP A 472 -6.51 11.68 -26.31
C ASP A 472 -5.70 12.65 -25.42
N ALA A 473 -5.29 13.79 -25.97
CA ALA A 473 -4.47 14.79 -25.25
C ALA A 473 -5.16 15.40 -24.02
N ASN A 474 -6.49 15.36 -23.96
CA ASN A 474 -7.33 15.97 -22.93
C ASN A 474 -8.22 14.97 -22.20
N ARG A 475 -8.13 13.67 -22.47
CA ARG A 475 -8.95 12.64 -21.83
C ARG A 475 -8.15 11.41 -21.47
N ALA A 476 -8.37 10.93 -20.25
CA ALA A 476 -7.73 9.73 -19.74
C ALA A 476 -8.68 8.95 -18.84
N SER A 477 -8.32 7.70 -18.58
CA SER A 477 -8.96 6.86 -17.58
C SER A 477 -7.84 6.26 -16.73
N VAL A 478 -7.94 6.43 -15.42
CA VAL A 478 -6.98 5.89 -14.46
C VAL A 478 -7.69 4.86 -13.59
N ILE A 479 -7.08 3.69 -13.43
CA ILE A 479 -7.52 2.72 -12.42
C ILE A 479 -6.44 2.68 -11.35
N LEU A 480 -6.80 3.03 -10.13
CA LEU A 480 -5.95 2.79 -8.97
C LEU A 480 -5.97 1.28 -8.66
N ASN A 481 -4.79 0.67 -8.64
CA ASN A 481 -4.65 -0.76 -8.39
C ASN A 481 -4.71 -1.00 -6.87
N GLY A 482 -5.72 -1.72 -6.43
CA GLY A 482 -5.93 -2.15 -5.03
C GLY A 482 -7.32 -2.77 -4.87
N ASP A 483 -7.58 -3.38 -3.72
CA ASP A 483 -8.81 -4.16 -3.53
C ASP A 483 -10.05 -3.27 -3.36
N TYR A 484 -9.89 -2.08 -2.76
CA TYR A 484 -11.00 -1.17 -2.47
C TYR A 484 -11.10 0.07 -3.38
N PHE A 485 -10.08 0.33 -4.22
CA PHE A 485 -10.14 1.43 -5.20
C PHE A 485 -10.98 1.11 -6.45
N ARG A 486 -11.64 -0.05 -6.50
CA ARG A 486 -12.11 -0.69 -7.73
C ARG A 486 -13.13 0.17 -8.49
N GLY A 487 -12.64 0.73 -9.61
CA GLY A 487 -13.36 1.50 -10.63
C GLY A 487 -12.43 2.54 -11.27
N PRO A 488 -12.51 2.83 -12.58
CA PRO A 488 -11.70 3.91 -13.16
C PRO A 488 -12.19 5.29 -12.70
N HIS A 489 -11.23 6.18 -12.53
CA HIS A 489 -11.37 7.62 -12.51
C HIS A 489 -11.26 8.13 -13.95
N GLU A 490 -12.37 8.60 -14.49
CA GLU A 490 -12.39 9.25 -15.80
C GLU A 490 -11.89 10.68 -15.63
N LEU A 491 -10.95 11.09 -16.49
CA LEU A 491 -10.25 12.36 -16.37
C LEU A 491 -10.47 13.22 -17.62
N VAL A 492 -10.55 14.53 -17.41
CA VAL A 492 -10.54 15.53 -18.48
C VAL A 492 -9.54 16.64 -18.18
N LYS A 493 -8.90 17.18 -19.22
CA LYS A 493 -8.08 18.39 -19.15
C LYS A 493 -8.89 19.60 -19.61
N ILE A 494 -9.15 20.54 -18.70
CA ILE A 494 -9.84 21.80 -18.97
C ILE A 494 -8.90 22.95 -18.64
N SER A 495 -8.72 23.87 -19.59
CA SER A 495 -7.86 25.05 -19.43
C SER A 495 -6.45 24.71 -18.93
N GLY A 496 -5.89 23.59 -19.40
CA GLY A 496 -4.54 23.15 -19.03
C GLY A 496 -4.44 22.38 -17.72
N LYS A 497 -5.53 22.14 -16.99
CA LYS A 497 -5.54 21.40 -15.72
C LYS A 497 -6.40 20.12 -15.82
N TRP A 498 -5.91 19.03 -15.25
CA TRP A 498 -6.64 17.76 -15.18
C TRP A 498 -7.61 17.73 -14.00
N TYR A 499 -8.76 17.08 -14.22
CA TYR A 499 -9.80 16.86 -13.22
C TYR A 499 -10.39 15.46 -13.36
N VAL A 500 -10.84 14.89 -12.25
CA VAL A 500 -11.70 13.69 -12.22
C VAL A 500 -13.14 14.11 -12.52
N THR A 501 -13.76 13.44 -13.49
CA THR A 501 -15.10 13.76 -13.99
C THR A 501 -16.14 12.69 -13.70
N GLY A 502 -15.74 11.42 -13.66
CA GLY A 502 -16.66 10.30 -13.42
C GLY A 502 -15.98 9.09 -12.81
N PHE A 503 -16.78 8.19 -12.25
CA PHE A 503 -16.32 6.93 -11.66
C PHE A 503 -16.96 5.75 -12.37
N SER A 504 -16.15 4.90 -13.02
CA SER A 504 -16.65 3.69 -13.72
C SER A 504 -17.73 3.95 -14.76
N THR A 505 -17.69 5.11 -15.40
CA THR A 505 -18.68 5.50 -16.40
C THR A 505 -18.39 4.93 -17.78
N TRP A 506 -17.11 4.70 -18.08
CA TRP A 506 -16.65 4.20 -19.38
C TRP A 506 -17.38 4.86 -20.57
N PRO A 507 -17.21 6.18 -20.78
CA PRO A 507 -18.08 6.98 -21.65
C PRO A 507 -18.28 6.44 -23.07
N GLU A 508 -17.25 5.81 -23.62
CA GLU A 508 -17.22 5.30 -24.98
C GLU A 508 -17.61 3.81 -25.08
N SER A 509 -17.89 3.16 -23.96
CA SER A 509 -18.15 1.72 -23.94
C SER A 509 -19.51 1.36 -24.54
N LYS A 510 -19.53 0.24 -25.27
CA LYS A 510 -20.78 -0.36 -25.77
C LYS A 510 -21.75 -0.66 -24.63
N ALA A 511 -21.26 -1.19 -23.51
CA ALA A 511 -22.08 -1.53 -22.36
C ALA A 511 -22.82 -0.30 -21.80
N ARG A 512 -22.12 0.83 -21.61
CA ARG A 512 -22.74 2.08 -21.19
C ARG A 512 -23.81 2.54 -22.18
N ASN A 513 -23.53 2.47 -23.48
CA ASN A 513 -24.50 2.84 -24.52
C ASN A 513 -25.74 1.91 -24.55
N ASP A 514 -25.54 0.62 -24.28
CA ASP A 514 -26.64 -0.34 -24.16
C ASP A 514 -27.51 -0.06 -22.93
N VAL A 515 -26.90 0.28 -21.79
CA VAL A 515 -27.60 0.73 -20.58
C VAL A 515 -28.38 2.02 -20.85
N TYR A 516 -27.75 3.01 -21.49
CA TYR A 516 -28.41 4.27 -21.86
C TYR A 516 -29.67 3.99 -22.69
N ARG A 517 -29.56 3.19 -23.75
CA ARG A 517 -30.71 2.79 -24.59
C ARG A 517 -31.78 2.04 -23.81
N ALA A 518 -31.39 1.17 -22.88
CA ALA A 518 -32.33 0.46 -22.02
C ALA A 518 -33.08 1.42 -21.08
N CYS A 519 -32.38 2.37 -20.48
CA CYS A 519 -32.95 3.38 -19.60
C CYS A 519 -33.90 4.31 -20.36
N THR A 520 -33.50 4.84 -21.52
CA THR A 520 -34.37 5.67 -22.37
C THR A 520 -35.65 4.91 -22.76
N ARG A 521 -35.53 3.64 -23.20
CA ARG A 521 -36.71 2.81 -23.50
C ARG A 521 -37.59 2.58 -22.28
N PHE A 522 -37.01 2.42 -21.09
CA PHE A 522 -37.77 2.29 -19.86
C PHE A 522 -38.54 3.58 -19.53
N ILE A 523 -37.89 4.74 -19.63
CA ILE A 523 -38.54 6.05 -19.43
C ILE A 523 -39.68 6.24 -20.42
N ASP A 524 -39.43 6.07 -21.71
CA ASP A 524 -40.39 6.39 -22.76
C ASP A 524 -41.56 5.40 -22.82
N ASN A 525 -41.29 4.10 -22.67
CA ASN A 525 -42.30 3.07 -22.90
C ASN A 525 -42.93 2.53 -21.61
N GLN A 526 -42.32 2.74 -20.44
CA GLN A 526 -42.81 2.20 -19.17
C GLN A 526 -43.22 3.31 -18.19
N ILE A 527 -42.39 4.33 -17.99
CA ILE A 527 -42.72 5.42 -17.05
C ILE A 527 -43.79 6.32 -17.64
N LYS A 528 -43.54 6.92 -18.82
CA LYS A 528 -44.49 7.88 -19.44
C LYS A 528 -45.85 7.26 -19.77
N THR A 529 -45.93 5.95 -19.99
CA THR A 529 -47.16 5.22 -20.29
C THR A 529 -47.88 4.68 -19.04
N GLY A 530 -47.28 4.79 -17.84
CA GLY A 530 -47.81 4.21 -16.59
C GLY A 530 -47.68 2.69 -16.46
N LYS A 531 -47.08 2.01 -17.46
CA LYS A 531 -46.90 0.56 -17.44
C LYS A 531 -45.94 0.10 -16.33
N ALA A 532 -44.90 0.88 -16.02
CA ALA A 532 -43.95 0.56 -14.94
C ALA A 532 -44.65 0.40 -13.58
N GLU A 533 -45.55 1.34 -13.25
CA GLU A 533 -46.35 1.30 -12.01
C GLU A 533 -47.24 0.06 -11.96
N ALA A 534 -47.92 -0.24 -13.08
CA ALA A 534 -48.81 -1.39 -13.18
C ALA A 534 -48.05 -2.72 -13.01
N ASP A 535 -46.84 -2.84 -13.57
CA ASP A 535 -46.01 -4.03 -13.45
C ASP A 535 -45.49 -4.24 -12.02
N PHE A 536 -45.15 -3.17 -11.29
CA PHE A 536 -44.78 -3.26 -9.88
C PHE A 536 -45.98 -3.61 -8.98
N ASN A 537 -47.15 -3.02 -9.22
CA ASN A 537 -48.36 -3.28 -8.43
C ASN A 537 -48.88 -4.73 -8.57
N ARG A 538 -48.50 -5.46 -9.62
CA ARG A 538 -48.87 -6.87 -9.83
C ARG A 538 -48.01 -7.88 -9.06
N LYS A 539 -46.90 -7.44 -8.44
CA LYS A 539 -46.07 -8.34 -7.60
C LYS A 539 -46.86 -8.74 -6.35
N ARG A 540 -46.90 -10.04 -6.04
CA ARG A 540 -47.75 -10.63 -4.97
C ARG A 540 -47.37 -10.16 -3.56
N ASP A 541 -46.09 -9.84 -3.35
CA ASP A 541 -45.57 -9.35 -2.07
C ASP A 541 -45.32 -7.85 -2.18
N GLN A 542 -46.27 -7.03 -1.71
CA GLN A 542 -46.11 -5.59 -1.62
C GLN A 542 -45.33 -5.25 -0.36
N ASP A 543 -44.01 -5.42 -0.43
CA ASP A 543 -43.13 -4.88 0.60
C ASP A 543 -43.06 -3.34 0.52
N ASP A 544 -42.49 -2.73 1.57
CA ASP A 544 -42.30 -1.27 1.65
C ASP A 544 -41.52 -0.71 0.45
N TYR A 545 -40.65 -1.53 -0.17
CA TYR A 545 -39.89 -1.14 -1.35
C TYR A 545 -40.77 -1.00 -2.60
N VAL A 546 -41.65 -1.96 -2.87
CA VAL A 546 -42.60 -1.92 -4.00
C VAL A 546 -43.51 -0.70 -3.87
N VAL A 547 -44.06 -0.44 -2.68
CA VAL A 547 -44.95 0.71 -2.43
C VAL A 547 -44.23 2.04 -2.70
N ARG A 548 -43.03 2.22 -2.15
CA ARG A 548 -42.22 3.44 -2.37
C ARG A 548 -41.83 3.63 -3.82
N THR A 549 -41.44 2.55 -4.50
CA THR A 549 -41.04 2.58 -5.91
C THR A 549 -42.20 2.97 -6.82
N THR A 550 -43.38 2.37 -6.61
CA THR A 550 -44.61 2.74 -7.36
C THR A 550 -44.96 4.21 -7.14
N ALA A 551 -44.91 4.70 -5.90
CA ALA A 551 -45.19 6.11 -5.61
C ALA A 551 -44.23 7.07 -6.35
N LEU A 552 -42.95 6.72 -6.41
CA LEU A 552 -41.94 7.48 -7.12
C LEU A 552 -42.18 7.49 -8.63
N LEU A 553 -42.50 6.33 -9.22
CA LEU A 553 -42.83 6.21 -10.65
C LEU A 553 -44.07 7.03 -11.01
N ASN A 554 -45.12 6.97 -10.18
CA ASN A 554 -46.34 7.77 -10.37
C ASN A 554 -46.06 9.27 -10.29
N LYS A 555 -45.21 9.69 -9.35
CA LYS A 555 -44.75 11.08 -9.25
C LYS A 555 -44.01 11.50 -10.52
N MET A 556 -43.04 10.70 -10.99
CA MET A 556 -42.31 10.97 -12.22
C MET A 556 -43.25 11.12 -13.42
N ARG A 557 -44.25 10.24 -13.56
CA ARG A 557 -45.18 10.30 -14.69
C ARG A 557 -46.11 11.51 -14.66
N THR A 558 -46.62 11.87 -13.48
CA THR A 558 -47.72 12.86 -13.36
C THR A 558 -47.27 14.27 -13.04
N GLN A 559 -46.08 14.43 -12.44
CA GLN A 559 -45.60 15.71 -11.92
C GLN A 559 -44.32 16.21 -12.60
N SER A 560 -43.76 15.47 -13.56
CA SER A 560 -42.56 15.88 -14.29
C SER A 560 -42.88 16.62 -15.59
N SER A 561 -42.08 17.64 -15.87
CA SER A 561 -42.01 18.33 -17.16
C SER A 561 -40.95 17.72 -18.07
N LYS A 562 -39.89 17.13 -17.49
CA LYS A 562 -38.78 16.51 -18.21
C LYS A 562 -38.16 15.35 -17.41
N ILE A 563 -37.77 14.29 -18.09
CA ILE A 563 -37.02 13.16 -17.50
C ILE A 563 -35.81 12.89 -18.39
N GLU A 564 -34.61 12.92 -17.82
CA GLU A 564 -33.35 12.75 -18.54
C GLU A 564 -32.50 11.62 -17.93
N VAL A 565 -31.71 10.98 -18.79
CA VAL A 565 -30.70 10.01 -18.37
C VAL A 565 -29.40 10.76 -18.10
N GLY A 566 -28.95 10.72 -16.85
CA GLY A 566 -27.70 11.31 -16.39
C GLY A 566 -26.52 10.33 -16.47
N GLU A 567 -25.63 10.40 -15.49
CA GLU A 567 -24.45 9.53 -15.38
C GLU A 567 -24.85 8.05 -15.25
N ILE A 568 -24.03 7.19 -15.86
CA ILE A 568 -24.18 5.73 -15.80
C ILE A 568 -22.90 5.18 -15.22
N GLU A 569 -22.98 4.53 -14.07
CA GLU A 569 -21.87 3.80 -13.46
C GLU A 569 -22.06 2.29 -13.70
N LEU A 570 -20.99 1.61 -14.11
CA LEU A 570 -20.96 0.15 -14.27
C LEU A 570 -20.49 -0.53 -12.98
N TRP A 571 -21.07 -1.69 -12.64
CA TRP A 571 -20.86 -2.39 -11.36
C TRP A 571 -20.58 -3.90 -11.54
N ALA A 572 -19.74 -4.44 -10.64
CA ALA A 572 -19.40 -5.86 -10.60
C ALA A 572 -20.31 -6.63 -9.60
N MET A 573 -20.64 -7.88 -9.93
CA MET A 573 -21.54 -8.73 -9.12
C MET A 573 -20.81 -9.57 -8.05
N SER A 574 -19.55 -9.91 -8.29
CA SER A 574 -18.78 -10.76 -7.37
C SER A 574 -18.42 -10.03 -6.08
N ASP A 575 -18.24 -8.71 -6.18
CA ASP A 575 -17.93 -7.80 -5.07
C ASP A 575 -18.71 -6.51 -5.32
N PRO A 576 -19.40 -5.91 -4.33
CA PRO A 576 -20.30 -4.79 -4.55
C PRO A 576 -19.54 -3.46 -4.72
N HIS A 577 -18.66 -3.42 -5.72
CA HIS A 577 -17.80 -2.30 -6.07
C HIS A 577 -18.01 -1.93 -7.54
N ARG A 578 -17.52 -0.74 -7.92
CA ARG A 578 -17.63 -0.27 -9.28
C ARG A 578 -16.78 -1.14 -10.22
N ALA A 579 -17.19 -1.24 -11.48
CA ALA A 579 -16.57 -2.13 -12.43
C ALA A 579 -15.24 -1.58 -12.95
N VAL A 580 -14.18 -2.40 -12.81
CA VAL A 580 -12.84 -2.14 -13.36
C VAL A 580 -12.76 -2.37 -14.88
N ASN A 581 -13.81 -2.92 -15.49
CA ASN A 581 -13.92 -3.12 -16.93
C ASN A 581 -15.32 -2.72 -17.42
N PRO A 582 -15.47 -2.46 -18.73
CA PRO A 582 -16.76 -2.09 -19.29
C PRO A 582 -17.75 -3.25 -19.41
N ASP A 583 -17.35 -4.51 -19.19
CA ASP A 583 -18.23 -5.69 -19.39
C ASP A 583 -19.08 -6.06 -18.17
N ALA A 584 -19.31 -5.09 -17.29
CA ALA A 584 -20.21 -5.20 -16.14
C ALA A 584 -21.58 -5.82 -16.46
N LYS A 585 -22.16 -6.45 -15.44
CA LYS A 585 -23.50 -7.06 -15.51
C LYS A 585 -24.54 -6.22 -14.81
N GLU A 586 -24.11 -5.25 -14.02
CA GLU A 586 -24.97 -4.30 -13.34
C GLU A 586 -24.57 -2.87 -13.70
N ALA A 587 -25.55 -1.98 -13.65
CA ALA A 587 -25.36 -0.57 -13.87
C ALA A 587 -26.30 0.23 -12.98
N ARG A 588 -25.78 1.34 -12.48
CA ARG A 588 -26.54 2.37 -11.77
C ARG A 588 -26.65 3.57 -12.68
N VAL A 589 -27.87 4.02 -12.89
CA VAL A 589 -28.19 5.10 -13.81
C VAL A 589 -28.83 6.23 -13.03
N LYS A 590 -28.19 7.40 -13.03
CA LYS A 590 -28.80 8.60 -12.48
C LYS A 590 -29.89 9.07 -13.44
N ILE A 591 -31.10 9.27 -12.92
CA ILE A 591 -32.26 9.76 -13.66
C ILE A 591 -32.61 11.14 -13.09
N ILE A 592 -32.56 12.16 -13.94
CA ILE A 592 -32.83 13.54 -13.57
C ILE A 592 -34.27 13.86 -13.95
N VAL A 593 -35.07 14.26 -12.97
CA VAL A 593 -36.50 14.53 -13.12
C VAL A 593 -36.73 16.00 -12.84
N THR A 594 -37.07 16.78 -13.86
CA THR A 594 -37.53 18.16 -13.69
C THR A 594 -39.03 18.14 -13.45
N LEU A 595 -39.47 18.65 -12.31
CA LEU A 595 -40.88 18.76 -11.94
C LEU A 595 -41.54 19.94 -12.65
N ASN A 596 -42.87 19.98 -12.63
CA ASN A 596 -43.66 21.05 -13.26
C ASN A 596 -43.44 22.43 -12.61
N ASP A 597 -42.97 22.46 -11.37
CA ASP A 597 -42.59 23.69 -10.66
C ASP A 597 -41.16 24.16 -10.98
N GLY A 598 -40.45 23.43 -11.86
CA GLY A 598 -39.07 23.72 -12.26
C GLY A 598 -38.00 23.16 -11.33
N SER A 599 -38.36 22.55 -10.19
CA SER A 599 -37.39 21.86 -9.32
C SER A 599 -36.88 20.57 -9.95
N THR A 600 -35.68 20.13 -9.59
CA THR A 600 -35.07 18.90 -10.10
C THR A 600 -34.83 17.88 -9.00
N GLU A 601 -35.23 16.64 -9.25
CA GLU A 601 -34.94 15.48 -8.39
C GLU A 601 -34.00 14.50 -9.11
N LYS A 602 -32.98 14.02 -8.40
CA LYS A 602 -32.07 12.98 -8.87
C LYS A 602 -32.43 11.64 -8.25
N LEU A 603 -32.75 10.68 -9.11
CA LEU A 603 -33.10 9.31 -8.74
C LEU A 603 -32.06 8.34 -9.28
N GLN A 604 -32.00 7.13 -8.73
CA GLN A 604 -31.10 6.10 -9.21
C GLN A 604 -31.86 4.86 -9.67
N GLY A 605 -31.77 4.56 -10.97
CA GLY A 605 -32.24 3.33 -11.57
C GLY A 605 -31.17 2.24 -11.53
N TYR A 606 -31.58 1.02 -11.17
CA TYR A 606 -30.74 -0.17 -11.18
C TYR A 606 -31.06 -1.01 -12.41
N PHE A 607 -30.04 -1.37 -13.17
CA PHE A 607 -30.17 -2.21 -14.37
C PHE A 607 -29.23 -3.40 -14.25
N SER A 608 -29.68 -4.56 -14.73
CA SER A 608 -28.79 -5.72 -14.87
C SER A 608 -29.09 -6.54 -16.13
N ARG A 609 -28.10 -7.33 -16.55
CA ARG A 609 -28.19 -8.27 -17.69
C ARG A 609 -27.72 -9.66 -17.29
N GLY A 610 -28.25 -10.68 -17.98
CA GLY A 610 -27.85 -12.07 -17.76
C GLY A 610 -26.46 -12.39 -18.31
N ASP A 611 -25.90 -13.53 -17.87
CA ASP A 611 -24.53 -13.98 -18.18
C ASP A 611 -24.26 -14.20 -19.67
N SER A 612 -25.29 -14.51 -20.45
CA SER A 612 -25.21 -14.69 -21.91
C SER A 612 -25.11 -13.38 -22.70
N GLY A 613 -24.90 -12.23 -22.03
CA GLY A 613 -24.81 -10.92 -22.69
C GLY A 613 -26.15 -10.37 -23.17
N GLY A 614 -27.24 -10.78 -22.50
CA GLY A 614 -28.61 -10.40 -22.85
C GLY A 614 -28.95 -8.91 -22.67
N THR A 615 -30.18 -8.55 -23.00
CA THR A 615 -30.71 -7.17 -22.87
C THR A 615 -30.66 -6.69 -21.42
N TRP A 616 -30.23 -5.44 -21.21
CA TRP A 616 -30.31 -4.78 -19.90
C TRP A 616 -31.76 -4.59 -19.47
N VAL A 617 -32.06 -5.02 -18.25
CA VAL A 617 -33.40 -4.97 -17.65
C VAL A 617 -33.36 -4.11 -16.40
N PHE A 618 -34.34 -3.22 -16.28
CA PHE A 618 -34.56 -2.43 -15.08
C PHE A 618 -34.97 -3.34 -13.91
N LYS A 619 -34.28 -3.19 -12.77
CA LYS A 619 -34.50 -3.98 -11.55
C LYS A 619 -35.14 -3.18 -10.43
N GLY A 620 -34.90 -1.88 -10.38
CA GLY A 620 -35.37 -1.07 -9.29
C GLY A 620 -35.05 0.41 -9.45
N LEU A 621 -35.69 1.23 -8.62
CA LEU A 621 -35.47 2.68 -8.55
C LEU A 621 -35.46 3.12 -7.09
N GLY A 622 -34.64 4.11 -6.78
CA GLY A 622 -34.55 4.70 -5.44
C GLY A 622 -34.16 6.16 -5.50
N LYS A 623 -34.27 6.86 -4.37
CA LYS A 623 -33.65 8.18 -4.21
C LYS A 623 -32.13 8.03 -4.10
N LEU A 624 -31.40 9.03 -4.58
CA LEU A 624 -29.97 9.14 -4.30
C LEU A 624 -29.76 9.22 -2.77
N SER A 625 -28.93 8.38 -2.18
CA SER A 625 -28.65 8.40 -0.73
C SER A 625 -27.27 7.86 -0.39
N THR A 626 -26.75 8.12 0.81
CA THR A 626 -25.41 7.69 1.23
C THR A 626 -25.31 6.18 1.47
N GLY A 627 -26.44 5.50 1.71
CA GLY A 627 -26.53 4.04 1.78
C GLY A 627 -26.32 3.33 0.43
N LEU A 628 -25.91 4.08 -0.60
CA LEU A 628 -25.55 3.61 -1.94
C LEU A 628 -24.19 2.91 -1.99
N PHE A 629 -23.28 3.16 -1.05
CA PHE A 629 -22.04 2.41 -0.92
C PHE A 629 -22.33 1.09 -0.21
N PRO A 630 -21.74 -0.04 -0.63
CA PRO A 630 -22.04 -1.34 -0.07
C PRO A 630 -22.02 -1.34 1.47
N LYS A 631 -22.95 -2.09 2.05
CA LYS A 631 -22.79 -2.64 3.40
C LYS A 631 -21.83 -3.80 3.38
#